data_AF-A0A1X0RSQ5-F1
#
_entry.id   AF-A0A1X0RSQ5-F1
#
_cell.length_a   1.000
_cell.length_b   1.000
_cell.length_c   1.000
_cell.angle_alpha   90.00
_cell.angle_beta   90.00
_cell.angle_gamma   90.00
#
_symmetry.space_group_name_H-M   'P 1'
#
loop_
_entity.id
_entity.type
_entity.pdbx_description
1 polymer ?
#
loop_
_entity_poly.entity_id
_entity_poly.type
_entity_poly.pdbx_seq_one_letter_code
_entity_poly.pdbx_strand_id
1 'polypeptide(L)'
;MIPREYCENELLAEIFGFLPQRYFDELYDYMNAIMHNVIEGVNERLEDMHKDKAIEIFHIIRAFENKLEIRLDDCFNTLQQYVYSYAWKIPNNLNIELFNHAIDLNLTKDKELELDENIKSLKRKIHAEQLFNNRLKRDLASIESQKKSIEPYQQLATMLREAKEEHQVIVLNTEDAVEKIIYQLDVLKQLMEDVYAKIKNQPSHVEPDEKIKRLRKNIKELIDAQS
;
A
#
# COMPACT_ATOMS: atom_id res chain seq x y z
N MET A 1 -50.57 36.96 17.29
CA MET A 1 -49.69 35.85 16.83
C MET A 1 -49.22 35.13 18.07
N ILE A 2 -49.48 33.83 18.15
CA ILE A 2 -48.91 33.00 19.22
C ILE A 2 -47.45 32.79 18.84
N PRO A 3 -46.47 33.19 19.67
CA PRO A 3 -45.07 32.90 19.39
C PRO A 3 -44.85 31.39 19.43
N ARG A 4 -44.13 30.84 18.45
CA ARG A 4 -43.71 29.43 18.49
C ARG A 4 -42.72 29.23 19.63
N GLU A 5 -42.83 28.10 20.33
CA GLU A 5 -41.91 27.71 21.40
C GLU A 5 -40.51 27.33 20.87
N TYR A 6 -40.43 26.80 19.64
CA TYR A 6 -39.19 26.33 19.02
C TYR A 6 -38.74 27.21 17.86
N CYS A 7 -37.43 27.29 17.65
CA CYS A 7 -36.85 27.82 16.43
C CYS A 7 -37.20 26.90 15.24
N GLU A 8 -37.36 27.45 14.03
CA GLU A 8 -37.78 26.69 12.84
C GLU A 8 -36.86 25.50 12.53
N ASN A 9 -35.55 25.66 12.73
CA ASN A 9 -34.58 24.59 12.55
C ASN A 9 -34.68 23.47 13.59
N GLU A 10 -35.08 23.79 14.82
CA GLU A 10 -35.25 22.81 15.90
C GLU A 10 -36.50 21.97 15.65
N LEU A 11 -37.59 22.63 15.23
CA LEU A 11 -38.83 21.95 14.87
C LEU A 11 -38.62 21.03 13.65
N LEU A 12 -37.88 21.49 12.64
CA LEU A 12 -37.52 20.65 11.50
C LEU A 12 -36.62 19.47 11.91
N ALA A 13 -35.69 19.70 12.84
CA ALA A 13 -34.83 18.63 13.32
C ALA A 13 -35.62 17.54 14.06
N GLU A 14 -36.65 17.93 14.82
CA GLU A 14 -37.55 17.01 15.49
C GLU A 14 -38.46 16.26 14.49
N ILE A 15 -38.96 16.93 13.45
CA ILE A 15 -39.77 16.31 12.38
C ILE A 15 -38.96 15.29 11.58
N PHE A 16 -37.74 15.64 11.18
CA PHE A 16 -36.91 14.80 10.32
C PHE A 16 -36.09 13.76 11.09
N GLY A 17 -35.89 13.95 12.40
CA GLY A 17 -35.00 13.13 13.20
C GLY A 17 -33.51 13.38 12.93
N PHE A 18 -33.18 14.41 12.14
CA PHE A 18 -31.82 14.86 11.86
C PHE A 18 -31.81 16.37 11.69
N LEU A 19 -30.66 16.99 11.96
CA LEU A 19 -30.49 18.43 11.76
C LEU A 19 -30.41 18.74 10.25
N PRO A 20 -31.30 19.60 9.71
CA PRO A 20 -31.28 20.01 8.30
C PRO A 20 -29.92 20.47 7.79
N GLN A 21 -29.15 21.16 8.62
CA GLN A 21 -27.81 21.64 8.27
C GLN A 21 -26.85 20.49 8.02
N ARG A 22 -26.84 19.49 8.90
CA ARG A 22 -25.97 18.32 8.79
C ARG A 22 -26.24 17.53 7.51
N TYR A 23 -27.50 17.44 7.08
CA TYR A 23 -27.86 16.79 5.82
C TYR A 23 -27.21 17.48 4.62
N PHE A 24 -27.21 18.82 4.59
CA PHE A 24 -26.56 19.57 3.52
C PHE A 24 -25.04 19.51 3.59
N ASP A 25 -24.45 19.51 4.79
CA ASP A 25 -23.00 19.34 4.94
C ASP A 25 -22.57 17.97 4.39
N GLU A 26 -23.26 16.89 4.77
CA GLU A 26 -22.97 15.54 4.25
C GLU A 26 -23.19 15.46 2.73
N LEU A 27 -24.25 16.06 2.20
CA LEU A 27 -24.54 16.07 0.76
C LEU A 27 -23.47 16.86 -0.02
N TYR A 28 -22.95 17.95 0.54
CA TYR A 28 -21.86 18.72 -0.04
C TYR A 28 -20.57 17.89 -0.10
N ASP A 29 -20.20 17.23 1.00
CA ASP A 29 -19.03 16.35 1.07
C ASP A 29 -19.10 15.21 0.04
N TYR A 30 -20.27 14.58 -0.10
CA TYR A 30 -20.47 13.53 -1.11
C TYR A 30 -20.34 14.06 -2.53
N MET A 31 -20.90 15.24 -2.82
CA MET A 31 -20.80 15.84 -4.15
C MET A 31 -19.37 16.20 -4.52
N ASN A 32 -18.59 16.74 -3.59
CA ASN A 32 -17.16 16.99 -3.80
C ASN A 32 -16.37 15.70 -4.00
N ALA A 33 -16.63 14.67 -3.19
CA ALA A 33 -15.97 13.38 -3.37
C ALA A 33 -16.26 12.76 -4.75
N ILE A 34 -17.52 12.80 -5.20
CA ILE A 34 -17.90 12.31 -6.54
C ILE A 34 -17.18 13.11 -7.63
N MET A 35 -17.15 14.43 -7.47
CA MET A 35 -16.53 15.35 -8.41
C MET A 35 -15.04 15.02 -8.60
N HIS A 36 -14.26 14.95 -7.51
CA HIS A 36 -12.85 14.61 -7.58
C HIS A 36 -12.62 13.22 -8.18
N ASN A 37 -13.39 12.21 -7.78
CA ASN A 37 -13.27 10.86 -8.33
C ASN A 37 -13.51 10.83 -9.85
N VAL A 38 -14.47 11.61 -10.36
CA VAL A 38 -14.74 11.71 -11.79
C VAL A 38 -13.60 12.42 -12.52
N ILE A 39 -13.07 13.51 -11.96
CA ILE A 39 -11.96 14.26 -12.55
C ILE A 39 -10.69 13.42 -12.60
N GLU A 40 -10.37 12.71 -11.52
CA GLU A 40 -9.23 11.79 -11.44
C GLU A 40 -9.36 10.69 -12.50
N GLY A 41 -10.52 10.03 -12.58
CA GLY A 41 -10.76 8.99 -13.59
C GLY A 41 -10.71 9.52 -15.04
N VAL A 42 -11.10 10.78 -15.27
CA VAL A 42 -10.94 11.44 -16.57
C VAL A 42 -9.47 11.75 -16.86
N ASN A 43 -8.70 12.21 -15.86
CA ASN A 43 -7.27 12.49 -16.00
C ASN A 43 -6.49 11.22 -16.33
N GLU A 44 -6.66 10.15 -15.55
CA GLU A 44 -6.00 8.86 -15.79
C GLU A 44 -6.26 8.34 -17.21
N ARG A 45 -7.52 8.40 -17.66
CA ARG A 45 -7.89 7.94 -19.00
C ARG A 45 -7.27 8.80 -20.11
N LEU A 46 -7.18 10.11 -19.91
CA LEU A 46 -6.59 11.03 -20.90
C LEU A 46 -5.06 10.91 -20.93
N GLU A 47 -4.42 10.70 -19.79
CA GLU A 47 -2.98 10.41 -19.70
C GLU A 47 -2.64 9.10 -20.42
N ASP A 48 -3.47 8.05 -20.28
CA ASP A 48 -3.29 6.79 -20.97
C ASP A 48 -3.43 6.90 -22.50
N MET A 49 -4.37 7.73 -22.98
CA MET A 49 -4.61 7.94 -24.40
C MET A 49 -3.58 8.87 -25.07
N HIS A 50 -3.03 9.83 -24.32
CA HIS A 50 -2.17 10.90 -24.85
C HIS A 50 -0.94 11.14 -23.95
N LYS A 51 -0.09 10.11 -23.85
CA LYS A 51 1.15 10.15 -23.03
C LYS A 51 2.11 11.27 -23.41
N ASP A 52 2.11 11.69 -24.66
CA ASP A 52 2.91 12.79 -25.20
C ASP A 52 2.47 14.18 -24.69
N LYS A 53 1.24 14.31 -24.19
CA LYS A 53 0.65 15.57 -23.71
C LYS A 53 0.20 15.53 -22.25
N ALA A 54 0.64 14.53 -21.48
CA ALA A 54 0.20 14.32 -20.10
C ALA A 54 0.31 15.59 -19.23
N ILE A 55 1.42 16.34 -19.36
CA ILE A 55 1.64 17.58 -18.59
C ILE A 55 0.63 18.68 -18.96
N GLU A 56 0.35 18.85 -20.25
CA GLU A 56 -0.61 19.86 -20.73
C GLU A 56 -2.04 19.50 -20.31
N ILE A 57 -2.40 18.21 -20.43
CA ILE A 57 -3.69 17.65 -20.01
C ILE A 57 -3.89 17.88 -18.50
N PHE A 58 -2.89 17.55 -17.68
CA PHE A 58 -2.94 17.77 -16.24
C PHE A 58 -3.22 19.24 -15.87
N HIS A 59 -2.54 20.18 -16.53
CA HIS A 59 -2.77 21.61 -16.28
C HIS A 59 -4.17 22.07 -16.70
N ILE A 60 -4.69 21.60 -17.83
CA ILE A 60 -6.04 21.92 -18.30
C ILE A 60 -7.09 21.35 -17.36
N ILE A 61 -6.94 20.09 -16.95
CA ILE A 61 -7.87 19.40 -16.05
C ILE A 61 -7.89 20.08 -14.68
N ARG A 62 -6.73 20.45 -14.14
CA ARG A 62 -6.67 21.19 -12.88
C ARG A 62 -7.32 22.57 -12.96
N ALA A 63 -7.17 23.27 -14.08
CA ALA A 63 -7.86 24.54 -14.30
C ALA A 63 -9.38 24.36 -14.45
N PHE A 64 -9.81 23.22 -14.98
CA PHE A 64 -11.22 22.84 -15.09
C PHE A 64 -11.81 22.46 -13.72
N GLU A 65 -11.09 21.67 -12.93
CA GLU A 65 -11.44 21.29 -11.55
C GLU A 65 -11.74 22.52 -10.70
N ASN A 66 -10.81 23.47 -10.61
CA ASN A 66 -11.02 24.71 -9.85
C ASN A 66 -12.27 25.49 -10.31
N LYS A 67 -12.56 25.53 -11.61
CA LYS A 67 -13.76 26.20 -12.13
C LYS A 67 -15.03 25.46 -11.75
N LEU A 68 -14.96 24.13 -11.76
CA LEU A 68 -16.08 23.27 -11.43
C LEU A 68 -16.38 23.34 -9.93
N GLU A 69 -15.36 23.35 -9.06
CA GLU A 69 -15.50 23.60 -7.61
C GLU A 69 -16.26 24.90 -7.33
N ILE A 70 -15.79 26.03 -7.87
CA ILE A 70 -16.45 27.33 -7.69
C ILE A 70 -17.91 27.26 -8.14
N ARG A 71 -18.18 26.58 -9.26
CA ARG A 71 -19.54 26.47 -9.79
C ARG A 71 -20.43 25.55 -8.96
N LEU A 72 -19.86 24.49 -8.42
CA LEU A 72 -20.54 23.55 -7.53
C LEU A 72 -20.93 24.28 -6.25
N ASP A 73 -20.02 25.04 -5.65
CA ASP A 73 -20.27 25.86 -4.46
C ASP A 73 -21.43 26.84 -4.68
N ASP A 74 -21.41 27.59 -5.77
CA ASP A 74 -22.49 28.53 -6.11
C ASP A 74 -23.85 27.83 -6.26
N CYS A 75 -23.87 26.71 -6.98
CA CYS A 75 -25.08 25.92 -7.19
C CYS A 75 -25.60 25.34 -5.87
N PHE A 76 -24.70 24.86 -5.01
CA PHE A 76 -25.04 24.28 -3.73
C PHE A 76 -25.59 25.31 -2.76
N ASN A 77 -24.94 26.48 -2.67
CA ASN A 77 -25.43 27.60 -1.88
C ASN A 77 -26.83 28.04 -2.33
N THR A 78 -27.05 28.11 -3.64
CA THR A 78 -28.38 28.44 -4.20
C THR A 78 -29.42 27.37 -3.86
N LEU A 79 -29.06 26.09 -3.98
CA LEU A 79 -29.93 24.96 -3.63
C LEU A 79 -30.28 24.98 -2.15
N GLN A 80 -29.29 25.15 -1.27
CA GLN A 80 -29.47 25.23 0.17
C GLN A 80 -30.42 26.38 0.52
N GLN A 81 -30.17 27.58 -0.01
CA GLN A 81 -31.05 28.74 0.19
C GLN A 81 -32.47 28.46 -0.30
N TYR A 82 -32.64 27.84 -1.47
CA TYR A 82 -33.95 27.49 -2.00
C TYR A 82 -34.70 26.51 -1.09
N VAL A 83 -34.03 25.45 -0.62
CA VAL A 83 -34.65 24.44 0.23
C VAL A 83 -35.07 25.04 1.56
N TYR A 84 -34.22 25.83 2.23
CA TYR A 84 -34.59 26.51 3.47
C TYR A 84 -35.69 27.57 3.27
N SER A 85 -35.71 28.25 2.13
CA SER A 85 -36.66 29.34 1.88
C SER A 85 -38.04 28.87 1.45
N TYR A 86 -38.13 27.71 0.79
CA TYR A 86 -39.37 27.25 0.15
C TYR A 86 -39.79 25.84 0.56
N ALA A 87 -38.90 24.87 0.49
CA ALA A 87 -39.27 23.46 0.69
C ALA A 87 -39.41 23.09 2.17
N TRP A 88 -38.52 23.60 3.02
CA TRP A 88 -38.50 23.33 4.46
C TRP A 88 -39.02 24.50 5.30
N LYS A 89 -39.47 25.57 4.67
CA LYS A 89 -40.05 26.70 5.38
C LYS A 89 -41.38 26.34 5.98
N ILE A 90 -41.50 26.46 7.30
CA ILE A 90 -42.71 26.19 8.06
C ILE A 90 -43.49 27.52 8.22
N PRO A 91 -44.62 27.72 7.54
CA PRO A 91 -45.33 29.01 7.54
C PRO A 91 -45.76 29.44 8.93
N ASN A 92 -45.38 30.63 9.39
CA ASN A 92 -45.53 31.13 10.78
C ASN A 92 -46.95 31.04 11.37
N ASN A 93 -47.98 30.89 10.54
CA ASN A 93 -49.38 30.76 10.91
C ASN A 93 -49.82 29.31 11.22
N LEU A 94 -48.98 28.30 10.94
CA LEU A 94 -49.23 26.92 11.35
C LEU A 94 -48.75 26.70 12.78
N ASN A 95 -49.69 26.30 13.64
CA ASN A 95 -49.41 25.69 14.93
C ASN A 95 -49.21 24.19 14.69
N ILE A 96 -47.95 23.78 14.50
CA ILE A 96 -47.61 22.37 14.36
C ILE A 96 -47.45 21.81 15.77
N GLU A 97 -48.49 21.15 16.25
CA GLU A 97 -48.38 20.30 17.43
C GLU A 97 -47.74 18.99 17.00
N LEU A 98 -46.46 18.81 17.35
CA LEU A 98 -45.81 17.52 17.18
C LEU A 98 -46.48 16.54 18.12
N PHE A 99 -47.11 15.52 17.55
CA PHE A 99 -47.69 14.40 18.28
C PHE A 99 -46.56 13.54 18.86
N ASN A 100 -45.89 14.05 19.89
CA ASN A 100 -44.93 13.30 20.69
C ASN A 100 -45.66 12.26 21.53
N HIS A 101 -46.06 11.17 20.89
CA HIS A 101 -46.52 9.95 21.56
C HIS A 101 -45.43 9.33 22.47
N ALA A 102 -44.20 9.87 22.44
CA ALA A 102 -43.07 9.43 23.23
C ALA A 102 -42.95 10.09 24.61
N ILE A 103 -43.63 11.22 24.87
CA ILE A 103 -43.73 11.77 26.22
C ILE A 103 -44.99 11.20 26.84
N ASP A 104 -44.93 9.90 27.15
CA ASP A 104 -45.93 9.27 27.99
C ASP A 104 -45.77 9.87 29.40
N LEU A 105 -46.46 10.97 29.69
CA LEU A 105 -46.43 11.64 31.00
C LEU A 105 -46.93 10.73 32.14
N ASN A 106 -47.39 9.52 31.80
CA ASN A 106 -47.72 8.42 32.69
C ASN A 106 -46.54 7.45 32.91
N LEU A 107 -45.29 7.91 32.81
CA LEU A 107 -44.12 7.13 33.20
C LEU A 107 -44.19 6.82 34.70
N THR A 108 -44.35 5.54 35.04
CA THR A 108 -44.22 5.06 36.41
C THR A 108 -42.76 5.04 36.83
N LYS A 109 -42.48 5.33 38.10
CA LYS A 109 -41.11 5.31 38.68
C LYS A 109 -40.34 4.02 38.41
N ASP A 110 -41.04 2.89 38.33
CA ASP A 110 -40.41 1.59 38.03
C ASP A 110 -39.83 1.53 36.61
N LYS A 111 -40.51 2.13 35.62
CA LYS A 111 -40.01 2.22 34.24
C LYS A 111 -38.84 3.20 34.12
N GLU A 112 -38.83 4.27 34.90
CA GLU A 112 -37.69 5.20 34.96
C GLU A 112 -36.44 4.50 35.50
N LEU A 113 -36.59 3.69 36.55
CA LEU A 113 -35.48 2.90 37.11
C LEU A 113 -34.97 1.85 36.10
N GLU A 114 -35.86 1.17 35.38
CA GLU A 114 -35.48 0.22 34.33
C GLU A 114 -34.71 0.92 33.19
N LEU A 115 -35.17 2.08 32.74
CA LEU A 115 -34.47 2.89 31.73
C LEU A 115 -33.09 3.34 32.22
N ASP A 116 -32.96 3.75 33.47
CA ASP A 116 -31.67 4.11 34.07
C ASP A 116 -30.70 2.92 34.14
N GLU A 117 -31.19 1.73 34.47
CA GLU A 117 -30.38 0.51 34.41
C GLU A 117 -29.96 0.16 32.98
N ASN A 118 -30.87 0.30 32.02
CA ASN A 118 -30.59 0.11 30.61
C ASN A 118 -29.53 1.11 30.11
N ILE A 119 -29.65 2.38 30.46
CA ILE A 119 -28.65 3.42 30.14
C ILE A 119 -27.30 3.09 30.75
N LYS A 120 -27.26 2.67 32.02
CA LYS A 120 -26.01 2.23 32.67
C LYS A 120 -25.39 1.03 31.96
N SER A 121 -26.21 0.06 31.54
CA SER A 121 -25.74 -1.11 30.80
C SER A 121 -25.17 -0.72 29.42
N LEU A 122 -25.83 0.19 28.71
CA LEU A 122 -25.39 0.69 27.41
C LEU A 122 -24.10 1.50 27.54
N LYS A 123 -23.99 2.37 28.54
CA LYS A 123 -22.74 3.10 28.83
C LYS A 123 -21.57 2.14 29.08
N ARG A 124 -21.79 1.05 29.80
CA ARG A 124 -20.76 0.01 30.01
C ARG A 124 -20.39 -0.70 28.71
N LYS A 125 -21.37 -1.03 27.86
CA LYS A 125 -21.13 -1.63 26.54
C LYS A 125 -20.33 -0.70 25.63
N ILE A 126 -20.73 0.58 25.54
CA ILE A 126 -20.01 1.60 24.77
C ILE A 126 -18.57 1.73 25.27
N HIS A 127 -18.37 1.77 26.58
CA HIS A 127 -17.02 1.85 27.13
C HIS A 127 -16.18 0.60 26.79
N ALA A 128 -16.78 -0.60 26.84
CA ALA A 128 -16.13 -1.83 26.43
C ALA A 128 -15.79 -1.83 24.93
N GLU A 129 -16.69 -1.34 24.07
CA GLU A 129 -16.45 -1.19 22.64
C GLU A 129 -15.36 -0.17 22.33
N GLN A 130 -15.30 0.95 23.06
CA GLN A 130 -14.22 1.94 22.94
C GLN A 130 -12.87 1.34 23.33
N LEU A 131 -12.81 0.60 24.44
CA LEU A 131 -11.59 -0.10 24.87
C LEU A 131 -11.17 -1.15 23.84
N PHE A 132 -12.13 -1.89 23.29
CA PHE A 132 -11.89 -2.88 22.24
C PHE A 132 -11.38 -2.23 20.94
N ASN A 133 -12.01 -1.14 20.50
CA ASN A 133 -11.57 -0.37 19.33
C ASN A 133 -10.15 0.19 19.53
N ASN A 134 -9.84 0.72 20.71
CA ASN A 134 -8.50 1.17 21.04
C ASN A 134 -7.47 0.02 21.02
N ARG A 135 -7.86 -1.18 21.47
CA ARG A 135 -7.02 -2.38 21.34
C ARG A 135 -6.80 -2.76 19.88
N LEU A 136 -7.86 -2.83 19.09
CA LEU A 136 -7.77 -3.11 17.65
C LEU A 136 -6.86 -2.12 16.92
N LYS A 137 -6.94 -0.82 17.24
CA LYS A 137 -6.05 0.20 16.66
C LYS A 137 -4.58 -0.04 17.02
N ARG A 138 -4.28 -0.45 18.26
CA ARG A 138 -2.92 -0.81 18.67
C ARG A 138 -2.42 -2.06 17.96
N ASP A 139 -3.27 -3.08 17.84
CA ASP A 139 -2.93 -4.33 17.16
C ASP A 139 -2.68 -4.07 15.67
N LEU A 140 -3.52 -3.24 15.02
CA LEU A 140 -3.31 -2.79 13.64
C LEU A 140 -1.97 -2.05 13.48
N ALA A 141 -1.68 -1.09 14.35
CA ALA A 141 -0.41 -0.36 14.31
C ALA A 141 0.80 -1.30 14.50
N SER A 142 0.67 -2.33 15.35
CA SER A 142 1.70 -3.34 15.54
C SER A 142 1.89 -4.20 14.29
N ILE A 143 0.80 -4.65 13.66
CA ILE A 143 0.83 -5.42 12.41
C ILE A 143 1.44 -4.59 11.28
N GLU A 144 1.09 -3.31 11.16
CA GLU A 144 1.68 -2.41 10.16
C GLU A 144 3.18 -2.22 10.39
N SER A 145 3.61 -2.08 11.64
CA SER A 145 5.03 -2.02 11.97
C SER A 145 5.77 -3.31 11.60
N GLN A 146 5.17 -4.48 11.86
CA GLN A 146 5.73 -5.76 11.45
C GLN A 146 5.78 -5.89 9.91
N LYS A 147 4.73 -5.47 9.21
CA LYS A 147 4.69 -5.44 7.74
C LYS A 147 5.82 -4.57 7.17
N LYS A 148 5.99 -3.36 7.68
CA LYS A 148 7.10 -2.45 7.30
C LYS A 148 8.47 -3.07 7.59
N SER A 149 8.60 -3.86 8.66
CA SER A 149 9.87 -4.56 8.95
C SER A 149 10.16 -5.70 7.97
N ILE A 150 9.13 -6.28 7.34
CA ILE A 150 9.24 -7.39 6.38
C ILE A 150 9.51 -6.87 4.95
N GLU A 151 9.01 -5.70 4.59
CA GLU A 151 9.25 -5.04 3.29
C GLU A 151 10.72 -5.01 2.83
N PRO A 152 11.72 -4.62 3.65
CA PRO A 152 13.11 -4.63 3.22
C PRO A 152 13.64 -6.05 2.94
N TYR A 153 13.18 -7.07 3.67
CA TYR A 153 13.56 -8.47 3.40
C TYR A 153 12.92 -8.98 2.10
N GLN A 154 11.68 -8.57 1.81
CA GLN A 154 11.02 -8.88 0.54
C GLN A 154 11.74 -8.20 -0.63
N GLN A 155 12.13 -6.93 -0.49
CA GLN A 155 12.93 -6.21 -1.48
C GLN A 155 14.31 -6.86 -1.70
N LEU A 156 14.98 -7.30 -0.62
CA LEU A 156 16.23 -8.05 -0.74
C LEU A 156 16.02 -9.38 -1.47
N ALA A 157 14.94 -10.12 -1.15
CA ALA A 157 14.63 -11.37 -1.83
C ALA A 157 14.33 -11.16 -3.32
N THR A 158 13.62 -10.08 -3.69
CA THR A 158 13.39 -9.74 -5.11
C THR A 158 14.68 -9.33 -5.80
N MET A 159 15.53 -8.50 -5.18
CA MET A 159 16.85 -8.13 -5.73
C MET A 159 17.74 -9.36 -5.93
N LEU A 160 17.77 -10.29 -4.97
CA LEU A 160 18.52 -11.54 -5.10
C LEU A 160 17.96 -12.44 -6.21
N ARG A 161 16.64 -12.46 -6.41
CA ARG A 161 16.00 -13.17 -7.51
C ARG A 161 16.32 -12.54 -8.87
N GLU A 162 16.25 -11.23 -8.98
CA GLU A 162 16.60 -10.48 -10.19
C GLU A 162 18.08 -10.63 -10.54
N ALA A 163 18.98 -10.55 -9.55
CA ALA A 163 20.41 -10.78 -9.75
C ALA A 163 20.71 -12.21 -10.24
N LYS A 164 19.96 -13.22 -9.75
CA LYS A 164 20.04 -14.61 -10.24
C LYS A 164 19.63 -14.71 -11.71
N GLU A 165 18.56 -14.02 -12.11
CA GLU A 165 18.06 -14.01 -13.49
C GLU A 165 18.99 -13.26 -14.45
N GLU A 166 19.54 -12.12 -14.02
CA GLU A 166 20.44 -11.26 -14.81
C GLU A 166 21.80 -11.93 -15.09
N HIS A 167 22.35 -12.66 -14.12
CA HIS A 167 23.66 -13.29 -14.25
C HIS A 167 23.62 -14.70 -14.87
N GLN A 168 22.45 -15.20 -15.29
CA GLN A 168 22.25 -16.59 -15.75
C GLN A 168 22.90 -17.64 -14.83
N VAL A 169 23.03 -17.35 -13.54
CA VAL A 169 23.52 -18.35 -12.60
C VAL A 169 22.35 -19.25 -12.31
N ILE A 170 22.25 -20.31 -13.11
CA ILE A 170 21.42 -21.48 -12.83
C ILE A 170 22.00 -22.13 -11.57
N VAL A 171 21.76 -21.51 -10.41
CA VAL A 171 21.77 -22.22 -9.14
C VAL A 171 20.49 -23.04 -9.15
N LEU A 172 20.56 -24.18 -9.85
CA LEU A 172 19.98 -25.43 -9.36
C LEU A 172 20.39 -25.52 -7.89
N ASN A 173 19.44 -25.89 -7.03
CA ASN A 173 19.57 -26.04 -5.58
C ASN A 173 21.02 -26.04 -5.11
N THR A 174 21.39 -25.13 -4.22
CA THR A 174 22.76 -24.98 -3.71
C THR A 174 23.38 -26.33 -3.29
N GLU A 175 22.55 -27.28 -2.87
CA GLU A 175 22.91 -28.68 -2.60
C GLU A 175 23.39 -29.42 -3.87
N ASP A 176 22.62 -29.45 -4.96
CA ASP A 176 22.97 -30.11 -6.23
C ASP A 176 24.24 -29.50 -6.88
N ALA A 177 24.41 -28.18 -6.77
CA ALA A 177 25.59 -27.49 -7.29
C ALA A 177 26.84 -27.84 -6.47
N VAL A 178 26.73 -27.90 -5.15
CA VAL A 178 27.82 -28.30 -4.25
C VAL A 178 28.16 -29.78 -4.45
N GLU A 179 27.19 -30.68 -4.62
CA GLU A 179 27.43 -32.09 -4.92
C GLU A 179 28.20 -32.29 -6.24
N LYS A 180 27.84 -31.53 -7.29
CA LYS A 180 28.58 -31.59 -8.56
C LYS A 180 30.01 -31.07 -8.44
N ILE A 181 30.25 -30.03 -7.65
CA ILE A 181 31.60 -29.51 -7.41
C ILE A 181 32.44 -30.54 -6.63
N ILE A 182 31.84 -31.19 -5.62
CA ILE A 182 32.50 -32.26 -4.86
C ILE A 182 32.87 -33.43 -5.78
N TYR A 183 31.95 -33.87 -6.63
CA TYR A 183 32.23 -34.93 -7.61
C TYR A 183 33.37 -34.56 -8.56
N GLN A 184 33.38 -33.33 -9.08
CA GLN A 184 34.45 -32.86 -9.96
C GLN A 184 35.81 -32.78 -9.26
N LEU A 185 35.84 -32.39 -7.99
CA LEU A 185 37.06 -32.36 -7.18
C LEU A 185 37.64 -33.77 -6.95
N ASP A 186 36.79 -34.76 -6.71
CA ASP A 186 37.22 -36.14 -6.54
C ASP A 186 37.79 -36.73 -7.84
N VAL A 187 37.15 -36.43 -8.98
CA VAL A 187 37.68 -36.81 -10.30
C VAL A 187 39.04 -36.15 -10.56
N LEU A 188 39.19 -34.87 -10.21
CA LEU A 188 40.46 -34.14 -10.36
C LEU A 188 41.56 -34.72 -9.49
N LYS A 189 41.22 -35.13 -8.26
CA LYS A 189 42.14 -35.77 -7.34
C LYS A 189 42.64 -37.12 -7.88
N GLN A 190 41.74 -37.95 -8.40
CA GLN A 190 42.11 -39.22 -9.04
C GLN A 190 43.01 -39.00 -10.26
N LEU A 191 42.70 -38.00 -11.11
CA LEU A 191 43.53 -37.65 -12.26
C LEU A 191 44.91 -37.15 -11.84
N MET A 192 45.01 -36.38 -10.75
CA MET A 192 46.31 -35.95 -10.23
C MET A 192 47.11 -37.12 -9.66
N GLU A 193 46.47 -38.05 -8.96
CA GLU A 193 47.12 -39.27 -8.47
C GLU A 193 47.61 -40.16 -9.61
N ASP A 194 46.82 -40.30 -10.69
CA ASP A 194 47.21 -41.01 -11.91
C ASP A 194 48.38 -40.34 -12.65
N VAL A 195 48.38 -39.02 -12.73
CA VAL A 195 49.51 -38.25 -13.29
C VAL A 195 50.76 -38.42 -12.42
N TYR A 196 50.61 -38.39 -11.10
CA TYR A 196 51.70 -38.59 -10.16
C TYR A 196 52.26 -40.02 -10.25
N ALA A 197 51.39 -41.03 -10.41
CA ALA A 197 51.78 -42.41 -10.63
C ALA A 197 52.48 -42.60 -11.98
N LYS A 198 52.03 -41.92 -13.05
CA LYS A 198 52.71 -41.93 -14.36
C LYS A 198 54.08 -41.26 -14.33
N ILE A 199 54.24 -40.18 -13.58
CA ILE A 199 55.53 -39.51 -13.37
C ILE A 199 56.48 -40.40 -12.55
N LYS A 200 55.96 -41.08 -11.53
CA LYS A 200 56.73 -42.00 -10.67
C LYS A 200 57.12 -43.30 -11.39
N ASN A 201 56.29 -43.77 -12.32
CA ASN A 201 56.52 -44.99 -13.11
C ASN A 201 57.19 -44.71 -14.46
N GLN A 202 57.58 -43.47 -14.78
CA GLN A 202 58.51 -43.21 -15.87
C GLN A 202 59.91 -43.71 -15.48
N PRO A 203 60.47 -44.71 -16.17
CA PRO A 203 61.81 -45.17 -15.87
C PRO A 203 62.81 -44.04 -16.15
N SER A 204 63.65 -43.74 -15.16
CA SER A 204 64.83 -42.89 -15.31
C SER A 204 65.83 -43.57 -16.26
N HIS A 205 65.65 -43.39 -17.56
CA HIS A 205 66.70 -43.37 -18.59
C HIS A 205 66.03 -43.20 -19.95
N VAL A 206 65.80 -41.95 -20.35
CA VAL A 206 65.86 -41.60 -21.77
C VAL A 206 67.19 -40.88 -21.93
N GLU A 207 68.14 -41.51 -22.64
CA GLU A 207 69.36 -40.82 -23.06
C GLU A 207 68.97 -39.47 -23.68
N PRO A 208 69.67 -38.37 -23.35
CA PRO A 208 69.35 -37.08 -23.92
C PRO A 208 69.45 -37.17 -25.44
N ASP A 209 68.34 -36.84 -26.08
CA ASP A 209 68.10 -36.86 -27.52
C ASP A 209 69.29 -36.24 -28.29
N GLU A 210 69.67 -36.82 -29.43
CA GLU A 210 70.89 -36.43 -30.18
C GLU A 210 70.93 -34.92 -30.50
N LYS A 211 69.76 -34.30 -30.68
CA LYS A 211 69.61 -32.84 -30.86
C LYS A 211 70.10 -32.04 -29.65
N ILE A 212 69.84 -32.51 -28.42
CA ILE A 212 70.26 -31.86 -27.17
C ILE A 212 71.77 -32.01 -26.97
N LYS A 213 72.35 -33.17 -27.35
CA LYS A 213 73.81 -33.37 -27.36
C LYS A 213 74.50 -32.43 -28.38
N ARG A 214 73.93 -32.26 -29.57
CA ARG A 214 74.44 -31.33 -30.61
C ARG A 214 74.31 -29.86 -30.19
N LEU A 215 73.20 -29.47 -29.57
CA LEU A 215 73.01 -28.11 -29.03
C LEU A 215 74.02 -27.80 -27.91
N ARG A 216 74.28 -28.75 -27.01
CA ARG A 216 75.30 -28.59 -25.96
C ARG A 216 76.72 -28.46 -26.53
N LYS A 217 77.03 -29.19 -27.61
CA LYS A 217 78.32 -29.07 -28.30
C LYS A 217 78.49 -27.71 -28.99
N ASN A 218 77.47 -27.25 -29.71
CA ASN A 218 77.49 -25.94 -30.39
C ASN A 218 77.55 -24.77 -29.39
N ILE A 219 76.85 -24.86 -28.26
CA ILE A 219 76.91 -23.83 -27.20
C ILE A 219 78.32 -23.80 -26.58
N LYS A 220 78.95 -24.96 -26.38
CA LYS A 220 80.32 -25.03 -25.85
C LYS A 220 81.35 -24.47 -26.83
N GLU A 221 81.24 -24.80 -28.11
CA GLU A 221 82.10 -24.24 -29.17
C GLU A 221 81.92 -22.71 -29.32
N LEU A 222 80.70 -22.19 -29.11
CA LEU A 222 80.44 -20.74 -29.11
C LEU A 222 81.04 -20.02 -27.90
N ILE A 223 81.08 -20.67 -26.72
CA ILE A 223 81.68 -20.12 -25.50
C ILE A 223 83.22 -20.14 -25.59
N ASP A 224 83.78 -21.22 -26.12
CA ASP A 224 85.24 -21.38 -26.30
C ASP A 224 85.78 -20.48 -27.43
N ALA A 225 84.95 -20.06 -28.40
CA ALA A 225 85.33 -19.11 -29.45
C ALA A 225 85.21 -17.63 -29.04
N GLN A 226 84.63 -17.35 -27.86
CA GLN A 226 84.51 -16.00 -27.29
C GLN A 226 85.44 -15.75 -26.09
N SER A 227 86.29 -16.73 -25.72
CA SER A 227 87.40 -16.61 -24.76
C SER A 227 88.75 -16.64 -25.48
#